data_AF-A0A9D6G2T4-F1
#
_entry.id   AF-A0A9D6G2T4-F1
#
_cell.length_a   1.000
_cell.length_b   1.000
_cell.length_c   1.000
_cell.angle_alpha   90.00
_cell.angle_beta   90.00
_cell.angle_gamma   90.00
#
_symmetry.space_group_name_H-M   'P 1'
#
loop_
_entity.id
_entity.type
_entity.pdbx_description
1 polymer ?
#
loop_
_entity_poly.entity_id
_entity_poly.type
_entity_poly.pdbx_seq_one_letter_code
_entity_poly.pdbx_strand_id
1 'polypeptide(L)' 'MFGRLMPQEGRFFELFKELAELIVQGSRELVALIASIDDLERRRYNIEAIEKRGDKVTHNTVQLLHKT' A
#
# COMPACT_ATOMS: atom_id res chain seq x y z
N MET A 1 -22.39 16.30 21.18
CA MET A 1 -23.41 15.28 20.89
C MET A 1 -23.04 14.58 19.58
N PHE A 2 -22.90 13.25 19.65
CA PHE A 2 -22.75 12.21 18.60
C PHE A 2 -21.57 12.17 17.61
N GLY A 3 -20.86 13.27 17.30
CA GLY A 3 -19.74 13.20 16.33
C GLY A 3 -18.45 12.51 16.82
N ARG A 4 -18.27 12.36 18.15
CA ARG A 4 -17.04 11.82 18.77
C ARG A 4 -17.12 10.32 19.10
N LEU A 5 -18.21 9.67 18.66
CA LEU A 5 -18.56 8.26 18.87
C LEU A 5 -18.81 7.53 17.54
N MET A 6 -18.44 8.12 16.41
CA MET A 6 -18.45 7.39 15.14
C MET A 6 -17.25 6.42 15.07
N PRO A 7 -17.47 5.16 14.68
CA PRO A 7 -16.45 4.13 14.73
C PRO A 7 -15.32 4.40 13.73
N GLN A 8 -14.15 3.87 14.07
CA GLN A 8 -12.86 4.01 13.36
C GLN A 8 -12.84 3.38 11.94
N GLU A 9 -14.00 3.02 11.38
CA GLU A 9 -14.16 2.23 10.16
C GLU A 9 -13.74 2.97 8.88
N GLY A 10 -13.87 4.30 8.82
CA GLY A 10 -13.45 5.09 7.65
C GLY A 10 -11.95 4.96 7.37
N ARG A 11 -11.13 4.90 8.42
CA ARG A 11 -9.68 4.81 8.31
C ARG A 11 -9.20 3.43 7.83
N PHE A 12 -9.96 2.39 8.12
CA PHE A 12 -9.68 1.05 7.61
C PHE A 12 -9.84 0.97 6.09
N PHE A 13 -10.98 1.44 5.59
CA PHE A 13 -11.24 1.46 4.14
C PHE A 13 -10.23 2.32 3.38
N GLU A 14 -9.78 3.43 3.96
CA GLU A 14 -8.71 4.26 3.39
C GLU A 14 -7.39 3.48 3.29
N LEU A 15 -6.98 2.77 4.34
CA LEU A 15 -5.75 1.96 4.32
C LEU A 15 -5.86 0.79 3.33
N PHE A 16 -7.02 0.15 3.21
CA PHE A 16 -7.25 -0.89 2.20
C PHE A 16 -7.15 -0.34 0.78
N LYS A 17 -7.73 0.85 0.54
CA LYS A 17 -7.63 1.52 -0.76
C LYS A 17 -6.18 1.88 -1.09
N GLU A 18 -5.45 2.44 -0.13
CA GLU A 18 -4.03 2.78 -0.27
C GLU A 18 -3.19 1.54 -0.60
N LEU A 19 -3.42 0.43 0.11
CA LEU A 19 -2.73 -0.83 -0.17
C LEU A 19 -3.05 -1.35 -1.58
N ALA A 20 -4.31 -1.30 -2.01
CA ALA A 20 -4.71 -1.72 -3.35
C ALA A 20 -4.03 -0.86 -4.44
N GLU A 21 -3.93 0.45 -4.25
CA GLU A 21 -3.22 1.34 -5.16
C GLU A 21 -1.73 1.00 -5.26
N LEU A 22 -1.09 0.65 -4.13
CA LEU A 22 0.30 0.21 -4.10
C LEU A 22 0.51 -1.13 -4.82
N ILE A 23 -0.42 -2.09 -4.67
CA ILE A 23 -0.39 -3.38 -5.39
C ILE A 23 -0.46 -3.14 -6.90
N VAL A 24 -1.35 -2.26 -7.36
CA VAL A 24 -1.48 -1.90 -8.78
C VAL A 24 -0.20 -1.23 -9.29
N GLN A 25 0.38 -0.30 -8.53
CA GLN A 25 1.66 0.34 -8.87
C GLN A 25 2.79 -0.69 -8.99
N GLY A 26 2.95 -1.57 -7.99
CA GLY A 26 3.99 -2.60 -7.99
C GLY A 26 3.84 -3.57 -9.16
N SER A 27 2.60 -3.95 -9.47
CA SER A 27 2.28 -4.82 -10.61
C SER A 27 2.66 -4.18 -11.94
N ARG A 28 2.44 -2.87 -12.11
CA ARG A 28 2.85 -2.13 -13.32
C ARG A 28 4.36 -2.06 -13.48
N GLU A 29 5.09 -1.78 -12.40
CA GLU A 29 6.56 -1.78 -12.43
C GLU A 29 7.12 -3.17 -12.74
N LEU A 30 6.52 -4.22 -12.18
CA LEU A 30 6.91 -5.61 -12.45
C LEU A 30 6.66 -6.00 -13.92
N VAL A 31 5.50 -5.66 -14.48
CA VAL A 31 5.21 -5.88 -15.90
C VAL A 31 6.23 -5.15 -16.78
N ALA A 32 6.54 -3.89 -16.47
CA ALA A 32 7.50 -3.12 -17.22
C ALA A 32 8.94 -3.67 -17.10
N LEU A 33 9.30 -4.22 -15.94
CA LEU A 33 10.58 -4.89 -15.71
C LEU A 33 10.74 -6.16 -16.56
N ILE A 34 9.68 -6.95 -16.66
CA ILE A 34 9.68 -8.17 -17.48
C ILE A 34 9.67 -7.83 -18.98
N ALA A 35 9.02 -6.72 -19.36
CA ALA A 35 8.92 -6.29 -20.76
C ALA A 35 10.23 -5.71 -21.33
N SER A 36 11.09 -5.10 -20.51
CA SER A 36 12.42 -4.62 -20.93
C SER A 36 13.40 -4.58 -19.76
N ILE A 37 14.63 -5.06 -20.02
CA ILE A 37 15.74 -5.07 -19.06
C ILE A 37 16.56 -3.78 -19.04
N ASP A 38 16.28 -2.82 -19.94
CA ASP A 38 17.10 -1.63 -20.13
C ASP A 38 17.14 -0.72 -18.87
N ASP A 39 16.10 -0.82 -18.04
CA ASP A 39 15.93 -0.06 -16.79
C ASP A 39 15.92 -0.97 -15.53
N LEU A 40 16.53 -2.17 -15.59
CA LEU A 40 16.43 -3.20 -14.54
C LEU A 40 16.64 -2.65 -13.12
N GLU A 41 17.74 -1.96 -12.86
CA GLU A 41 18.06 -1.45 -11.52
C GLU A 41 17.07 -0.38 -11.02
N ARG A 42 16.66 0.52 -11.91
CA ARG A 42 15.68 1.56 -11.58
C ARG A 42 14.33 0.94 -11.24
N ARG A 43 13.88 -0.04 -12.02
CA ARG A 43 12.60 -0.73 -11.80
C ARG A 43 12.65 -1.60 -10.54
N ARG A 44 13.75 -2.31 -10.30
CA ARG A 44 13.97 -3.04 -9.04
C ARG A 44 13.87 -2.10 -7.83
N TYR A 45 14.55 -0.96 -7.88
CA TYR A 45 14.46 0.06 -6.83
C TYR A 45 13.02 0.55 -6.62
N ASN A 46 12.28 0.83 -7.70
CA ASN A 46 10.88 1.25 -7.60
C ASN A 46 10.00 0.18 -6.95
N ILE A 47 10.17 -1.09 -7.35
CA ILE A 47 9.43 -2.22 -6.78
C ILE A 47 9.70 -2.34 -5.28
N GLU A 48 10.97 -2.29 -4.85
CA GLU A 48 11.33 -2.31 -3.42
C GLU A 48 10.76 -1.11 -2.66
N ALA A 49 10.75 0.07 -3.27
CA ALA A 49 10.17 1.26 -2.65
C ALA A 49 8.63 1.19 -2.54
N ILE A 50 7.97 0.53 -3.49
CA ILE A 50 6.51 0.27 -3.43
C ILE A 50 6.21 -0.77 -2.35
N GLU A 51 7.00 -1.85 -2.30
CA GLU A 51 6.87 -2.92 -1.30
C GLU A 51 6.98 -2.38 0.13
N LYS A 52 8.04 -1.61 0.43
CA LYS A 52 8.22 -0.98 1.75
C LYS A 52 7.07 -0.06 2.16
N ARG A 53 6.46 0.63 1.18
CA ARG A 53 5.25 1.44 1.43
C ARG A 53 4.06 0.55 1.74
N GLY A 54 3.88 -0.54 1.00
CA GLY A 54 2.82 -1.54 1.24
C GLY A 54 2.93 -2.20 2.61
N ASP A 55 4.13 -2.54 3.04
CA ASP A 55 4.39 -3.09 4.37
C ASP A 55 3.99 -2.11 5.47
N LYS A 56 4.35 -0.83 5.33
CA LYS A 56 3.94 0.22 6.26
C LYS A 56 2.41 0.36 6.35
N VAL A 57 1.71 0.33 5.22
CA VAL A 57 0.23 0.40 5.21
C VAL A 57 -0.35 -0.83 5.89
N THR A 58 0.16 -2.02 5.61
CA THR A 58 -0.27 -3.28 6.24
C THR A 58 -0.07 -3.25 7.75
N HIS A 59 1.10 -2.78 8.20
CA HIS A 59 1.40 -2.62 9.61
C HIS A 59 0.42 -1.66 10.29
N ASN A 60 0.13 -0.53 9.67
CA ASN A 60 -0.85 0.44 10.18
C ASN A 60 -2.26 -0.15 10.26
N THR A 61 -2.68 -0.93 9.26
CA THR A 61 -3.97 -1.62 9.23
C THR A 61 -4.10 -2.62 10.38
N VAL A 62 -3.08 -3.46 10.60
CA VAL A 62 -3.05 -4.41 11.72
C VAL A 62 -3.04 -3.70 13.06
N GLN A 63 -2.25 -2.62 13.20
CA GLN A 63 -2.25 -1.82 14.42
C GLN A 63 -3.62 -1.19 14.72
N LEU A 64 -4.33 -0.72 13.69
CA LEU A 64 -5.66 -0.15 13.85
C LEU A 64 -6.65 -1.24 14.31
N LEU A 65 -6.50 -2.47 13.82
CA LEU A 65 -7.35 -3.62 14.17
C LEU A 65 -7.25 -4.00 15.63
N HIS A 66 -6.05 -3.92 16.19
CA HIS A 66 -5.82 -4.18 17.61
C HIS A 66 -6.21 -3.00 18.52
N LYS A 67 -6.61 -1.85 17.96
CA LYS A 67 -7.00 -0.63 18.70
C LYS A 67 -8.50 -0.32 18.63
N THR A 68 -9.23 -1.00 17.74
CA THR A 68 -10.70 -1.05 17.68
C THR A 68 -11.24 -2.16 18.55
#